data_AF-A0A3B0C7X7-F1
#
_entry.id   AF-A0A3B0C7X7-F1
#
_cell.length_a   1.000
_cell.length_b   1.000
_cell.length_c   1.000
_cell.angle_alpha   90.00
_cell.angle_beta   90.00
_cell.angle_gamma   90.00
#
_symmetry.space_group_name_H-M   'P 1'
#
loop_
_entity.id
_entity.type
_entity.pdbx_description
1 polymer ?
#
loop_
_entity_poly.entity_id
_entity_poly.type
_entity_poly.pdbx_seq_one_letter_code
_entity_poly.pdbx_strand_id
1 'polypeptide(L)'
;MKARQYKSKDVKKLFALSGNQCAEPSCTREMISEDGNNVLGEIAHIAAASSEGPRYNPNMTDDDRRSFANLILLCDAHHKMIDNPETVDKFPASKILEWKSKHEAGHKSTPQLDSGIEKLILEHLKKMGTSTKIVQNAEKIYNIDKIDNANFD
;
A
#
# COMPACT_ATOMS: atom_id res chain seq x y z
N MET A 1 11.55 15.21 20.06
CA MET A 1 12.10 14.92 18.72
C MET A 1 10.99 14.99 17.68
N LYS A 2 11.21 15.64 16.53
CA LYS A 2 10.22 15.77 15.46
C LYS A 2 10.10 14.50 14.62
N ALA A 3 11.08 13.60 14.67
CA ALA A 3 11.13 12.35 13.89
C ALA A 3 9.94 11.38 14.10
N ARG A 4 9.17 11.50 15.20
CA ARG A 4 7.94 10.73 15.47
C ARG A 4 6.64 11.53 15.32
N GLN A 5 6.75 12.80 14.95
CA GLN A 5 5.59 13.65 14.65
C GLN A 5 5.23 13.49 13.17
N TYR A 6 4.55 12.39 12.85
CA TYR A 6 4.19 12.06 11.48
C TYR A 6 3.23 13.09 10.87
N LYS A 7 3.43 13.43 9.60
CA LYS A 7 2.54 14.33 8.88
C LYS A 7 1.25 13.58 8.56
N SER A 8 0.09 14.20 8.81
CA SER A 8 -1.22 13.57 8.55
C SER A 8 -1.34 13.02 7.12
N LYS A 9 -0.79 13.71 6.12
CA LYS A 9 -0.75 13.24 4.73
C LYS A 9 0.01 11.93 4.55
N ASP A 10 1.09 11.71 5.31
CA ASP A 10 1.95 10.54 5.16
C ASP A 10 1.33 9.34 5.88
N VAL A 11 0.70 9.56 7.04
CA VAL A 11 -0.13 8.56 7.73
C VAL A 11 -1.26 8.10 6.81
N LYS A 12 -2.02 9.04 6.22
CA LYS A 12 -3.11 8.70 5.28
C LYS A 12 -2.62 7.87 4.10
N LYS A 13 -1.46 8.21 3.53
CA LYS A 13 -0.86 7.44 2.43
C LYS A 13 -0.49 6.03 2.84
N LEU A 14 0.13 5.85 4.02
CA LEU A 14 0.51 4.53 4.52
C LEU A 14 -0.71 3.62 4.63
N PHE A 15 -1.77 4.08 5.29
CA PHE A 15 -3.00 3.30 5.44
C PHE A 15 -3.72 3.08 4.10
N ALA A 16 -3.87 4.11 3.27
CA ALA A 16 -4.57 3.98 1.98
C ALA A 16 -3.86 3.03 1.01
N LEU A 17 -2.52 3.01 1.01
CA LEU A 17 -1.73 2.13 0.14
C LEU A 17 -1.52 0.74 0.74
N SER A 18 -1.96 0.49 1.98
CA SER A 18 -1.76 -0.80 2.64
C SER A 18 -2.77 -1.87 2.22
N GLY A 19 -3.91 -1.48 1.63
CA GLY A 19 -4.99 -2.42 1.34
C GLY A 19 -5.53 -3.13 2.60
N ASN A 20 -5.44 -2.50 3.78
CA ASN A 20 -5.72 -3.11 5.08
C ASN A 20 -4.83 -4.34 5.40
N GLN A 21 -3.63 -4.45 4.82
CA GLN A 21 -2.74 -5.59 5.01
C GLN A 21 -1.37 -5.15 5.54
N CYS A 22 -0.71 -6.02 6.30
CA CYS A 22 0.67 -5.84 6.73
C CYS A 22 1.63 -5.81 5.52
N ALA A 23 2.63 -4.93 5.55
CA ALA A 23 3.59 -4.81 4.44
C ALA A 23 4.63 -5.95 4.35
N GLU A 24 4.68 -6.86 5.32
CA GLU A 24 5.55 -8.04 5.23
C GLU A 24 5.00 -8.99 4.14
N PRO A 25 5.83 -9.44 3.16
CA PRO A 25 5.37 -10.14 1.97
C PRO A 25 4.51 -11.41 2.16
N SER A 26 4.66 -12.12 3.28
CA SER A 26 3.93 -13.36 3.57
C SER A 26 2.81 -13.17 4.60
N CYS A 27 2.61 -11.95 5.09
CA CYS A 27 1.66 -11.66 6.15
C CYS A 27 0.28 -11.30 5.61
N THR A 28 -0.74 -11.99 6.10
CA THR A 28 -2.14 -11.72 5.78
C THR A 28 -2.90 -11.00 6.90
N ARG A 29 -2.18 -10.52 7.93
CA ARG A 29 -2.84 -9.81 9.05
C ARG A 29 -3.37 -8.47 8.60
N GLU A 30 -4.56 -8.16 9.10
CA GLU A 30 -5.25 -6.91 8.83
C GLU A 30 -4.73 -5.75 9.70
N MET A 31 -4.83 -4.53 9.18
CA MET A 31 -4.40 -3.31 9.88
C MET A 31 -5.50 -2.68 10.75
N ILE A 32 -6.72 -3.18 10.62
CA ILE A 32 -7.89 -2.84 11.43
C ILE A 32 -8.42 -4.14 12.04
N SER A 33 -8.97 -4.07 13.25
CA SER A 33 -9.61 -5.23 13.88
C SER A 33 -10.87 -5.64 13.12
N GLU A 34 -11.26 -6.91 13.28
CA GLU A 34 -12.44 -7.48 12.61
C GLU A 34 -13.74 -6.71 12.91
N ASP A 35 -13.87 -6.14 14.12
CA ASP A 35 -15.00 -5.30 14.52
C ASP A 35 -14.92 -3.84 14.03
N GLY A 36 -13.84 -3.47 13.34
CA GLY A 36 -13.60 -2.13 12.80
C GLY A 36 -13.21 -1.06 13.84
N ASN A 37 -13.12 -1.42 15.13
CA ASN A 37 -13.00 -0.43 16.21
C ASN A 37 -11.55 -0.05 16.55
N ASN A 38 -10.58 -0.89 16.16
CA ASN A 38 -9.18 -0.71 16.56
C ASN A 38 -8.26 -0.71 15.35
N VAL A 39 -7.28 0.18 15.37
CA VAL A 39 -6.16 0.17 14.43
C VAL A 39 -5.08 -0.75 14.98
N LEU A 40 -4.80 -1.83 14.27
CA LEU A 40 -3.77 -2.83 14.61
C LEU A 40 -2.43 -2.55 13.92
N GLY A 41 -2.44 -1.77 12.84
CA GLY A 41 -1.24 -1.39 12.09
C GLY A 41 -0.39 -0.36 12.84
N GLU A 42 0.90 -0.64 12.96
CA GLU A 42 1.91 0.22 13.56
C GLU A 42 2.82 0.81 12.47
N ILE A 43 3.13 2.11 12.59
CA ILE A 43 4.05 2.81 11.69
C ILE A 43 5.48 2.59 12.19
N ALA A 44 6.26 1.83 11.43
CA ALA A 44 7.67 1.60 11.71
C ALA A 44 8.58 2.52 10.88
N HIS A 45 9.76 2.81 11.44
CA HIS A 45 10.83 3.48 10.73
C HIS A 45 11.73 2.47 10.00
N ILE A 46 11.99 2.69 8.72
CA ILE A 46 12.97 1.91 7.96
C ILE A 46 14.37 2.17 8.51
N ALA A 47 14.76 3.45 8.63
CA ALA A 47 15.92 3.90 9.40
C ALA A 47 15.44 4.60 10.68
N ALA A 48 15.92 4.14 11.85
CA ALA A 48 15.37 4.54 13.14
C ALA A 48 15.26 6.05 13.37
N ALA A 49 14.24 6.42 14.15
CA ALA A 49 14.05 7.78 14.64
C ALA A 49 15.11 8.22 15.67
N SER A 50 15.66 7.29 16.47
CA SER A 50 16.63 7.57 17.54
C SER A 50 18.01 7.03 17.19
N SER A 51 19.08 7.68 17.67
CA SER A 51 20.47 7.25 17.48
C SER A 51 20.74 5.83 17.98
N GLU A 52 20.06 5.43 19.05
CA GLU A 52 20.19 4.09 19.64
C GLU A 52 19.31 3.05 18.95
N GLY A 53 18.55 3.47 17.94
CA GLY A 53 17.58 2.61 17.27
C GLY A 53 18.18 1.80 16.11
N PRO A 54 17.49 0.70 15.72
CA PRO A 54 17.85 -0.12 14.57
C PRO A 54 18.08 0.67 13.28
N ARG A 55 19.16 0.37 12.56
CA ARG A 55 19.46 0.97 11.24
C ARG A 55 19.52 2.51 11.27
N TYR A 56 19.88 3.12 12.40
CA TYR A 56 20.02 4.57 12.47
C TYR A 56 21.03 5.08 11.44
N ASN A 57 20.62 6.03 10.61
CA ASN A 57 21.49 6.72 9.66
C ASN A 57 21.77 8.14 10.17
N PRO A 58 23.01 8.50 10.57
CA PRO A 58 23.33 9.83 11.10
C PRO A 58 23.16 10.96 10.07
N ASN A 59 23.13 10.65 8.78
CA ASN A 59 22.99 11.63 7.71
C ASN A 59 21.54 12.07 7.46
N MET A 60 20.56 11.48 8.15
CA MET A 60 19.14 11.82 7.99
C MET A 60 18.70 12.91 8.97
N THR A 61 17.98 13.90 8.46
CA THR A 61 17.30 14.90 9.29
C THR A 61 16.04 14.31 9.93
N ASP A 62 15.50 15.00 10.95
CA ASP A 62 14.20 14.63 11.55
C ASP A 62 13.05 14.62 10.51
N ASP A 63 13.13 15.46 9.47
CA ASP A 63 12.14 15.49 8.40
C ASP A 63 12.28 14.30 7.45
N ASP A 64 13.50 13.86 7.16
CA ASP A 64 13.75 12.64 6.38
C ASP A 64 13.26 11.41 7.14
N ARG A 65 13.53 11.34 8.45
CA ARG A 65 13.14 10.21 9.31
C ARG A 65 11.62 10.02 9.36
N ARG A 66 10.87 11.12 9.45
CA ARG A 66 9.39 11.07 9.48
C ARG A 66 8.75 11.14 8.09
N SER A 67 9.53 11.15 7.03
CA SER A 67 9.01 11.21 5.66
C SER A 67 8.36 9.89 5.28
N PHE A 68 7.34 9.93 4.43
CA PHE A 68 6.69 8.73 3.89
C PHE A 68 7.68 7.71 3.30
N ALA A 69 8.79 8.16 2.72
CA ALA A 69 9.80 7.28 2.13
C ALA A 69 10.52 6.41 3.16
N ASN A 70 10.62 6.87 4.42
CA ASN A 70 11.28 6.15 5.51
C ASN A 70 10.28 5.43 6.45
N LEU A 71 8.99 5.41 6.12
CA LEU A 71 7.96 4.80 6.95
C LEU A 71 7.35 3.59 6.25
N ILE A 72 7.00 2.57 7.02
CA ILE A 72 6.29 1.37 6.56
C ILE A 72 5.19 1.02 7.57
N LEU A 73 4.07 0.48 7.10
CA LEU A 73 2.98 0.03 7.96
C LEU A 73 3.07 -1.50 8.15
N LEU A 74 3.12 -1.95 9.40
CA LEU A 74 3.26 -3.35 9.76
C LEU A 74 2.26 -3.73 10.85
N CYS A 75 1.96 -5.02 11.00
CA CYS A 75 1.29 -5.50 12.22
C CYS A 75 2.25 -5.41 13.42
N ASP A 76 1.68 -5.44 14.62
CA ASP A 76 2.39 -5.45 15.90
C ASP A 76 3.57 -6.44 15.96
N ALA A 77 3.39 -7.66 15.46
CA ALA A 77 4.39 -8.71 15.48
C ALA A 77 5.58 -8.39 14.56
N HIS A 78 5.31 -7.96 13.33
CA HIS A 78 6.37 -7.62 12.39
C HIS A 78 7.06 -6.29 12.71
N HIS A 79 6.33 -5.33 13.28
CA HIS A 79 6.92 -4.11 13.83
C HIS A 79 7.96 -4.45 14.91
N LYS A 80 7.58 -5.26 15.92
CA LYS A 80 8.50 -5.73 16.97
C LYS A 80 9.68 -6.54 16.41
N MET A 81 9.42 -7.39 15.42
CA MET A 81 10.44 -8.26 14.82
C MET A 81 11.54 -7.46 14.11
N ILE A 82 11.19 -6.42 13.33
CA ILE A 82 12.20 -5.63 12.62
C ILE A 82 12.99 -4.72 13.56
N ASP A 83 12.42 -4.36 14.72
CA ASP A 83 13.06 -3.46 15.68
C ASP A 83 13.77 -4.19 16.83
N ASN A 84 13.64 -5.51 16.93
CA ASN A 84 14.35 -6.31 17.92
C ASN A 84 15.87 -6.30 17.63
N PRO A 85 16.72 -5.87 18.58
CA PRO A 85 18.17 -5.88 18.44
C PRO A 85 18.77 -7.25 18.10
N GLU A 86 18.16 -8.34 18.56
CA GLU A 86 18.64 -9.71 18.29
C GLU A 86 18.40 -10.17 16.84
N THR A 87 17.48 -9.52 16.14
CA THR A 87 17.11 -9.87 14.76
C THR A 87 17.37 -8.77 13.74
N VAL A 88 17.89 -7.62 14.17
CA VAL A 88 18.11 -6.44 13.32
C VAL A 88 18.95 -6.75 12.07
N ASP A 89 19.96 -7.61 12.21
CA ASP A 89 20.85 -8.01 11.11
C ASP A 89 20.11 -8.78 9.99
N LYS A 90 18.96 -9.41 10.31
CA LYS A 90 18.10 -10.10 9.35
C LYS A 90 17.14 -9.15 8.60
N PHE A 91 17.05 -7.91 9.06
CA PHE A 91 16.16 -6.87 8.54
C PHE A 91 16.95 -5.59 8.26
N PRO A 92 17.90 -5.61 7.28
CA PRO A 92 18.56 -4.39 6.83
C PRO A 92 17.55 -3.44 6.17
N ALA A 93 17.87 -2.15 6.15
CA ALA A 93 17.00 -1.11 5.57
C ALA A 93 16.59 -1.42 4.11
N SER A 94 17.49 -2.01 3.32
CA SER A 94 17.22 -2.43 1.94
C SER A 94 16.08 -3.45 1.82
N LYS A 95 16.03 -4.43 2.73
CA LYS A 95 14.99 -5.46 2.75
C LYS A 95 13.63 -4.88 3.12
N ILE A 96 13.58 -3.99 4.12
CA ILE A 96 12.33 -3.33 4.53
C ILE A 96 11.84 -2.37 3.42
N LEU A 97 12.77 -1.72 2.70
CA LEU A 97 12.42 -0.90 1.54
C LEU A 97 11.82 -1.75 0.41
N GLU A 98 12.35 -2.95 0.18
CA GLU A 98 11.77 -3.91 -0.77
C GLU A 98 10.36 -4.33 -0.37
N TRP A 99 10.12 -4.61 0.92
CA TRP A 99 8.78 -4.91 1.46
C TRP A 99 7.80 -3.78 1.17
N LYS A 100 8.17 -2.54 1.53
CA LYS A 100 7.37 -1.34 1.23
C LYS A 100 7.05 -1.23 -0.27
N SER A 101 8.06 -1.36 -1.12
CA SER A 101 7.91 -1.23 -2.57
C SER A 101 6.94 -2.26 -3.15
N LYS A 102 7.05 -3.53 -2.73
CA LYS A 102 6.16 -4.60 -3.20
C LYS A 102 4.73 -4.40 -2.72
N HIS A 103 4.58 -4.10 -1.44
CA HIS A 103 3.28 -3.90 -0.81
C HIS A 103 2.52 -2.73 -1.45
N GLU A 104 3.17 -1.57 -1.59
CA GLU A 104 2.52 -0.40 -2.19
C GLU A 104 2.28 -0.54 -3.70
N ALA A 105 3.01 -1.40 -4.41
CA ALA A 105 2.75 -1.68 -5.81
C ALA A 105 1.48 -2.53 -5.99
N GLY A 106 1.25 -3.51 -5.12
CA GLY A 106 0.11 -4.42 -5.19
C GLY A 106 -1.26 -3.76 -4.98
N HIS A 107 -1.30 -2.60 -4.32
CA HIS A 107 -2.55 -1.90 -4.00
C HIS A 107 -2.73 -0.58 -4.77
N LYS A 108 -1.80 -0.24 -5.68
CA LYS A 108 -1.92 0.92 -6.59
C LYS A 108 -2.76 0.62 -7.83
N SER A 109 -3.08 -0.64 -8.10
CA SER A 109 -3.92 -1.00 -9.24
C SER A 109 -5.39 -0.76 -8.92
N THR A 110 -6.02 0.15 -9.67
CA THR A 110 -7.46 0.05 -9.97
C THR A 110 -7.76 -1.41 -10.33
N PRO A 111 -8.84 -2.03 -9.84
CA PRO A 111 -9.25 -3.34 -10.33
C PRO A 111 -9.36 -3.26 -11.85
N GLN A 112 -8.41 -3.85 -12.56
CA GLN A 112 -8.57 -4.11 -13.99
C GLN A 112 -9.41 -5.37 -14.05
N LEU A 113 -10.64 -5.22 -14.52
CA LEU A 113 -11.44 -6.38 -14.84
C LEU A 113 -10.75 -7.06 -16.03
N ASP A 114 -10.91 -8.38 -16.13
CA ASP A 114 -10.50 -9.05 -17.35
C ASP A 114 -11.20 -8.40 -18.56
N SER A 115 -10.47 -8.16 -19.64
CA SER A 115 -10.99 -7.48 -20.84
C SER A 115 -12.26 -8.13 -21.41
N GLY A 116 -12.43 -9.45 -21.23
CA GLY A 116 -13.64 -10.18 -21.59
C GLY A 116 -14.82 -9.85 -20.68
N ILE A 117 -14.58 -9.72 -19.37
CA ILE A 117 -15.60 -9.30 -18.38
C ILE A 117 -16.03 -7.85 -18.63
N GLU A 118 -15.09 -6.96 -18.94
CA GLU A 118 -15.38 -5.54 -19.25
C GLU A 118 -16.31 -5.43 -20.47
N LYS A 119 -15.99 -6.14 -21.55
CA LYS A 119 -16.81 -6.18 -22.76
C LYS A 119 -18.22 -6.72 -22.47
N LEU A 120 -18.31 -7.80 -21.69
CA LEU A 120 -19.59 -8.43 -21.34
C LEU A 120 -20.51 -7.47 -20.55
N ILE A 121 -19.95 -6.76 -19.57
CA ILE A 121 -20.68 -5.79 -18.74
C ILE A 121 -21.23 -4.66 -19.60
N LEU A 122 -20.42 -4.10 -20.51
CA LEU A 122 -20.85 -2.99 -21.37
C LEU A 122 -21.92 -3.40 -22.38
N GLU A 123 -21.78 -4.58 -22.99
CA GLU A 123 -22.81 -5.12 -23.88
C GLU A 123 -24.14 -5.30 -23.16
N HIS A 124 -24.11 -5.79 -21.91
CA HIS A 124 -25.31 -5.96 -21.10
C HIS A 124 -25.94 -4.61 -20.73
N LEU A 125 -25.14 -3.63 -20.30
CA LEU A 125 -25.62 -2.29 -19.96
C LEU A 125 -26.26 -1.57 -21.17
N LYS A 126 -25.69 -1.75 -22.37
CA LYS A 126 -26.28 -1.21 -23.62
C LYS A 126 -27.61 -1.88 -23.97
N LYS A 127 -27.71 -3.20 -23.81
CA LYS A 127 -28.95 -3.97 -24.05
C LYS A 127 -30.07 -3.62 -23.06
N MET A 128 -29.73 -3.29 -21.83
CA MET A 128 -30.70 -2.86 -20.81
C MET A 128 -31.27 -1.44 -21.04
N GLY A 129 -30.83 -0.70 -22.06
CA GLY A 129 -31.26 0.67 -22.29
C GLY A 129 -30.77 1.64 -21.20
N THR A 130 -29.66 1.31 -20.55
CA THR A 130 -29.10 2.10 -19.44
C THR A 130 -28.68 3.48 -19.92
N SER A 131 -28.87 4.50 -19.09
CA SER A 131 -28.55 5.90 -19.42
C SER A 131 -27.14 6.04 -20.00
N THR A 132 -26.99 6.79 -21.09
CA THR A 132 -25.72 7.07 -21.79
C THR A 132 -24.65 7.61 -20.84
N LYS A 133 -25.03 8.33 -19.78
CA LYS A 133 -24.10 8.82 -18.75
C LYS A 133 -23.48 7.70 -17.90
N ILE A 134 -24.22 6.62 -17.64
CA ILE A 134 -23.71 5.46 -16.88
C ILE A 134 -22.70 4.70 -17.74
N VAL A 135 -23.00 4.51 -19.03
CA VAL A 135 -22.08 3.86 -19.99
C VAL A 135 -20.79 4.67 -20.14
N GLN A 136 -20.89 5.99 -20.33
CA GLN A 136 -19.74 6.89 -20.44
C GLN A 136 -18.88 6.94 -19.16
N ASN A 137 -19.50 6.84 -17.98
CA ASN A 137 -18.77 6.77 -16.72
C ASN A 137 -18.04 5.44 -16.57
N ALA A 138 -18.65 4.32 -16.96
CA ALA A 138 -18.00 3.02 -16.96
C ALA A 138 -16.78 3.01 -17.90
N GLU A 139 -16.92 3.49 -19.14
CA GLU A 139 -15.83 3.56 -20.12
C GLU A 139 -14.60 4.34 -19.59
N LYS A 140 -14.83 5.44 -18.85
CA LYS A 140 -13.77 6.25 -18.22
C LYS A 140 -13.11 5.56 -17.02
N ILE A 141 -13.88 4.85 -16.20
CA ILE A 141 -13.36 4.16 -15.01
C ILE A 141 -12.46 3.00 -15.43
N TYR A 142 -12.81 2.31 -16.52
CA TYR A 142 -12.10 1.11 -17.01
C TYR A 142 -11.06 1.40 -18.11
N ASN A 143 -10.91 2.65 -18.56
CA ASN A 143 -9.81 3.09 -19.45
C ASN A 143 -9.69 2.29 -20.78
N ILE A 144 -10.82 2.12 -21.46
CA ILE A 144 -11.03 1.21 -22.60
C ILE A 144 -10.31 1.65 -23.89
N ASP A 145 -9.82 2.89 -23.96
CA ASP A 145 -9.14 3.45 -25.14
C ASP A 145 -7.80 2.74 -25.50
N LYS A 146 -7.36 1.74 -24.71
CA LYS A 146 -6.11 0.98 -24.91
C LYS A 146 -6.27 -0.48 -25.32
N ILE A 147 -7.48 -0.94 -25.64
CA ILE A 147 -7.64 -2.31 -26.14
C ILE A 147 -7.18 -2.35 -27.61
N ASP A 148 -5.88 -2.57 -27.81
CA ASP A 148 -5.39 -3.08 -29.08
C ASP A 148 -6.16 -4.37 -29.38
N ASN A 149 -6.70 -4.47 -30.60
CA ASN A 149 -7.34 -5.67 -31.12
C ASN A 149 -6.30 -6.80 -31.23
N ALA A 150 -5.92 -7.39 -30.09
CA ALA A 150 -5.17 -8.63 -30.06
C ALA A 150 -6.17 -9.75 -30.35
N ASN A 151 -5.97 -10.38 -31.51
CA ASN A 151 -6.75 -11.51 -31.99
C ASN A 151 -6.83 -12.58 -30.90
N PHE A 152 -8.06 -12.98 -30.58
CA PHE A 152 -8.33 -14.18 -29.81
C PHE A 152 -8.44 -15.34 -30.80
N ASP A 153 -7.46 -16.25 -30.76
CA ASP A 153 -7.60 -17.62 -31.26
C ASP A 153 -8.46 -18.47 -30.31
#